data_AF-A0A6V6YYX6-F1
#
_entry.id   AF-A0A6V6YYX6-F1
#
_cell.length_a   1.000
_cell.length_b   1.000
_cell.length_c   1.000
_cell.angle_alpha   90.00
_cell.angle_beta   90.00
_cell.angle_gamma   90.00
#
_symmetry.space_group_name_H-M   'P 1'
#
loop_
_entity.id
_entity.type
_entity.pdbx_description
1 polymer ?
#
loop_
_entity_poly.entity_id
_entity_poly.type
_entity_poly.pdbx_seq_one_letter_code
_entity_poly.pdbx_strand_id
1 'polypeptide(L)'
;MNSGLEWEENYNTICDATKMLFLAEDMGKVQLDKPAQFKPNTHWNYSSGTTNLLSLILRRQFKTQQEYLNFWYNAVIDKIGMTSMITEQDMTGTFVGSSYGWQLHVTGQNLDYYI
;
A
#
# COMPACT_ATOMS: atom_id res chain seq x y z
N MET A 1 13.35 -2.57 1.76
CA MET A 1 13.44 -1.93 0.44
C MET A 1 14.88 -1.61 0.14
N ASN A 2 15.44 -2.33 -0.81
CA ASN A 2 16.82 -2.18 -1.23
C ASN A 2 16.92 -1.37 -2.53
N SER A 3 16.00 -0.43 -2.73
CA SER A 3 16.01 0.51 -3.85
C SER A 3 17.22 1.46 -3.77
N GLY A 4 17.74 1.71 -2.56
CA GLY A 4 18.79 2.68 -2.31
C GLY A 4 18.29 4.13 -2.31
N LEU A 5 16.99 4.35 -2.41
CA LEU A 5 16.37 5.66 -2.31
C LEU A 5 16.33 6.13 -0.85
N GLU A 6 16.52 7.43 -0.66
CA GLU A 6 16.39 8.11 0.62
C GLU A 6 14.97 7.92 1.17
N TRP A 7 14.88 7.63 2.46
CA TRP A 7 13.61 7.50 3.16
C TRP A 7 13.80 7.51 4.68
N GLU A 8 13.04 8.35 5.37
CA GLU A 8 12.90 8.33 6.83
C GLU A 8 11.53 7.80 7.26
N GLU A 9 11.54 6.70 8.02
CA GLU A 9 10.34 6.10 8.60
C GLU A 9 10.44 5.97 10.12
N ASN A 10 10.17 7.08 10.81
CA ASN A 10 10.12 7.14 12.26
C ASN A 10 8.82 7.82 12.72
N TYR A 11 7.81 7.01 13.01
CA TYR A 11 6.47 7.46 13.41
C TYR A 11 6.43 8.17 14.79
N ASN A 12 7.53 8.23 15.53
CA ASN A 12 7.62 9.05 16.74
C ASN A 12 7.83 10.54 16.41
N THR A 13 8.02 10.88 15.14
CA THR A 13 8.32 12.23 14.64
C THR A 13 7.60 12.49 13.33
N ILE A 14 7.57 13.76 12.89
CA ILE A 14 7.18 14.09 11.53
C ILE A 14 8.32 13.66 10.60
N CYS A 15 8.10 12.58 9.86
CA CYS A 15 9.02 11.98 8.90
C CYS A 15 8.39 11.86 7.50
N ASP A 16 9.12 11.30 6.53
CA ASP A 16 8.63 11.12 5.16
C ASP A 16 7.35 10.30 5.10
N ALA A 17 7.28 9.21 5.87
CA ALA A 17 6.09 8.36 5.91
C ALA A 17 4.85 9.14 6.38
N THR A 18 4.96 9.92 7.46
CA THR A 18 3.83 10.73 7.95
C THR A 18 3.44 11.85 6.98
N LYS A 19 4.41 12.52 6.34
CA LYS A 19 4.11 13.56 5.34
C LYS A 19 3.42 12.96 4.12
N MET A 20 3.91 11.81 3.64
CA MET A 20 3.29 11.07 2.53
C MET A 20 1.85 10.70 2.86
N LEU A 21 1.61 10.04 4.00
CA LEU A 21 0.28 9.51 4.34
C LEU A 21 -0.76 10.60 4.60
N PHE A 22 -0.36 11.73 5.19
CA PHE A 22 -1.33 12.75 5.62
C PHE A 22 -1.40 13.98 4.73
N LEU A 23 -0.40 14.24 3.88
CA LEU A 23 -0.30 15.48 3.11
C LEU A 23 -0.14 15.28 1.59
N ALA A 24 0.21 14.08 1.12
CA ALA A 24 0.46 13.87 -0.31
C ALA A 24 -0.82 13.43 -1.05
N GLU A 25 -1.05 14.04 -2.21
CA GLU A 25 -2.10 13.61 -3.15
C GLU A 25 -1.71 12.33 -3.91
N ASP A 26 -0.46 12.29 -4.40
CA ASP A 26 0.16 11.13 -5.06
C ASP A 26 1.21 10.54 -4.11
N MET A 27 0.86 9.44 -3.44
CA MET A 27 1.73 8.85 -2.41
C MET A 27 2.91 8.09 -3.03
N GLY A 28 2.73 7.52 -4.22
CA GLY A 28 3.81 6.81 -4.93
C GLY A 28 4.88 7.77 -5.46
N LYS A 29 4.48 8.98 -5.86
CA LYS A 29 5.40 10.02 -6.33
C LYS A 29 6.36 10.52 -5.25
N VAL A 30 5.96 10.52 -3.98
CA VAL A 30 6.83 10.97 -2.88
C VAL A 30 8.13 10.19 -2.85
N GLN A 31 8.08 8.86 -2.95
CA GLN A 31 9.31 8.04 -3.02
C GLN A 31 9.99 8.13 -4.39
N LEU A 32 9.25 8.30 -5.49
CA LEU A 32 9.81 8.44 -6.84
C LEU A 32 10.76 9.65 -6.92
N ASP A 33 10.41 10.74 -6.25
CA ASP A 33 11.16 12.00 -6.30
C ASP A 33 12.33 12.04 -5.30
N LYS A 34 12.51 11.00 -4.46
CA LYS A 34 13.61 10.91 -3.49
C LYS A 34 14.95 10.62 -4.17
N PRO A 35 16.05 11.23 -3.71
CA PRO A 35 17.37 10.94 -4.26
C PRO A 35 17.85 9.54 -3.90
N ALA A 36 18.72 8.96 -4.72
CA ALA A 36 19.44 7.73 -4.37
C ALA A 36 20.57 8.04 -3.37
N GLN A 37 20.54 7.42 -2.20
CA GLN A 37 21.62 7.47 -1.19
C GLN A 37 22.59 6.29 -1.32
N PHE A 38 22.09 5.15 -1.78
CA PHE A 38 22.86 3.92 -1.92
C PHE A 38 22.64 3.31 -3.30
N LYS A 39 23.55 2.43 -3.73
CA LYS A 39 23.30 1.61 -4.92
C LYS A 39 22.15 0.63 -4.63
N PRO A 40 21.26 0.36 -5.61
CA PRO A 40 20.26 -0.69 -5.45
C PRO A 40 20.89 -2.02 -5.04
N ASN A 41 20.17 -2.80 -4.23
CA ASN A 41 20.59 -4.08 -3.68
C ASN A 41 21.79 -4.06 -2.72
N THR A 42 22.29 -2.89 -2.30
CA THR A 42 23.43 -2.81 -1.38
C THR A 42 23.07 -2.47 0.06
N HIS A 43 21.94 -1.81 0.29
CA HIS A 43 21.47 -1.42 1.60
C HIS A 43 19.99 -1.74 1.74
N TRP A 44 19.60 -2.26 2.91
CA TRP A 44 18.20 -2.46 3.25
C TRP A 44 17.72 -1.27 4.07
N ASN A 45 16.60 -0.67 3.68
CA ASN A 45 15.87 0.32 4.45
C ASN A 45 14.38 -0.07 4.49
N TYR A 46 13.74 -0.03 5.65
CA TYR A 46 12.28 -0.18 5.72
C TYR A 46 11.64 1.12 5.25
N SER A 47 10.70 1.03 4.33
CA SER A 47 10.05 2.21 3.77
C SER A 47 8.60 1.85 3.44
N SER A 48 7.68 2.78 3.56
CA SER A 48 6.32 2.68 3.06
C SER A 48 6.27 3.28 1.66
N GLY A 49 7.15 4.26 1.41
CA GLY A 49 7.32 4.93 0.13
C GLY A 49 7.65 3.97 -1.02
N THR A 50 8.56 2.99 -0.86
CA THR A 50 8.86 2.10 -2.00
C THR A 50 7.69 1.16 -2.31
N THR A 51 6.84 0.83 -1.33
CA THR A 51 5.64 0.00 -1.58
C THR A 51 4.63 0.83 -2.36
N ASN A 52 4.40 2.08 -1.99
CA ASN A 52 3.51 2.98 -2.74
C ASN A 52 4.06 3.33 -4.13
N LEU A 53 5.38 3.44 -4.29
CA LEU A 53 6.02 3.54 -5.60
C LEU A 53 5.76 2.30 -6.46
N LEU A 54 5.87 1.10 -5.88
CA LEU A 54 5.54 -0.14 -6.58
C LEU A 54 4.04 -0.20 -6.94
N SER A 55 3.13 0.26 -6.07
CA SER A 55 1.71 0.40 -6.39
C SER A 55 1.47 1.35 -7.57
N LEU A 56 2.18 2.48 -7.62
CA LEU A 56 2.10 3.43 -8.73
C LEU A 56 2.65 2.83 -10.04
N ILE A 57 3.76 2.08 -9.97
CA ILE A 57 4.31 1.35 -11.13
C ILE A 57 3.33 0.29 -11.62
N LEU A 58 2.70 -0.45 -10.69
CA LEU A 58 1.69 -1.47 -10.99
C LEU A 58 0.46 -0.84 -11.65
N ARG A 59 -0.05 0.28 -11.13
CA ARG A 59 -1.18 1.01 -11.73
C ARG A 59 -0.92 1.35 -13.19
N ARG A 60 0.31 1.76 -13.53
CA ARG A 60 0.73 2.09 -14.91
C ARG A 60 0.74 0.90 -15.87
N GLN A 61 0.59 -0.34 -15.39
CA GLN A 61 0.52 -1.53 -16.25
C GLN A 61 -0.88 -1.77 -16.84
N PHE A 62 -1.91 -1.06 -16.37
CA PHE A 62 -3.29 -1.25 -16.80
C PHE A 62 -3.74 -0.10 -17.71
N LYS A 63 -4.66 -0.39 -18.64
CA LYS A 63 -5.19 0.62 -19.57
C LYS A 63 -6.29 1.46 -18.92
N THR A 64 -7.03 0.86 -18.01
CA THR A 64 -8.15 1.50 -17.32
C THR A 64 -8.04 1.40 -15.81
N GLN A 65 -8.65 2.35 -15.11
CA GLN A 65 -8.72 2.33 -13.65
C GLN A 65 -9.40 1.07 -13.13
N GLN A 66 -10.50 0.64 -13.75
CA GLN A 66 -11.27 -0.52 -13.28
C GLN A 66 -10.47 -1.83 -13.40
N GLU A 67 -9.71 -2.01 -14.48
CA GLU A 67 -8.83 -3.19 -14.63
C GLU A 67 -7.79 -3.26 -13.50
N TYR A 68 -7.20 -2.12 -13.15
CA TYR A 68 -6.26 -2.01 -12.02
C TYR A 68 -6.92 -2.35 -10.68
N LEU A 69 -8.10 -1.79 -10.40
CA LEU A 69 -8.81 -2.05 -9.14
C LEU A 69 -9.21 -3.52 -9.04
N ASN A 70 -9.76 -4.09 -10.12
CA ASN A 70 -10.16 -5.50 -10.18
C ASN A 70 -8.95 -6.44 -10.02
N PHE A 71 -7.77 -6.04 -10.49
CA PHE A 71 -6.58 -6.89 -10.39
C PHE A 71 -6.24 -7.25 -8.94
N TRP A 72 -6.27 -6.30 -8.00
CA TRP A 72 -5.93 -6.58 -6.60
C TRP A 72 -6.86 -7.64 -5.99
N TYR A 73 -8.16 -7.52 -6.26
CA TYR A 73 -9.17 -8.44 -5.76
C TYR A 73 -9.03 -9.83 -6.41
N ASN A 74 -9.01 -9.87 -7.74
CA ASN A 74 -8.95 -11.11 -8.51
C ASN A 74 -7.61 -11.85 -8.34
N ALA A 75 -6.50 -11.12 -8.21
CA ALA A 75 -5.18 -11.73 -8.18
C ALA A 75 -4.82 -12.28 -6.80
N VAL A 76 -5.31 -11.66 -5.72
CA VAL A 76 -4.92 -11.98 -4.35
C VAL A 76 -6.11 -12.09 -3.40
N ILE A 77 -6.82 -10.99 -3.11
CA ILE A 77 -7.77 -10.88 -1.98
C ILE A 77 -8.85 -11.97 -2.01
N ASP A 78 -9.49 -12.17 -3.17
CA ASP A 78 -10.56 -13.16 -3.32
C ASP A 78 -10.01 -14.59 -3.22
N LYS A 79 -8.81 -14.82 -3.75
CA LYS A 79 -8.17 -16.14 -3.74
C LYS A 79 -7.78 -16.60 -2.33
N ILE A 80 -7.51 -15.65 -1.44
CA ILE A 80 -7.18 -15.94 -0.03
C ILE A 80 -8.41 -15.88 0.88
N GLY A 81 -9.62 -15.75 0.32
CA GLY A 81 -10.88 -15.78 1.06
C GLY A 81 -11.15 -14.50 1.88
N MET A 82 -10.51 -13.39 1.54
CA MET A 82 -10.67 -12.13 2.28
C MET A 82 -11.89 -11.32 1.80
N THR A 83 -13.09 -11.79 2.13
CA THR A 83 -14.36 -11.28 1.59
C THR A 83 -14.77 -9.87 2.04
N SER A 84 -14.23 -9.39 3.16
CA SER A 84 -14.53 -8.08 3.75
C SER A 84 -13.39 -7.08 3.62
N MET A 85 -12.36 -7.40 2.83
CA MET A 85 -11.18 -6.55 2.71
C MET A 85 -11.45 -5.30 1.87
N ILE A 86 -11.01 -4.17 2.39
CA ILE A 86 -11.00 -2.88 1.73
C ILE A 86 -9.54 -2.42 1.64
N THR A 87 -9.15 -1.88 0.49
CA THR A 87 -7.87 -1.17 0.30
C THR A 87 -8.20 0.23 -0.22
N GLU A 88 -7.71 1.27 0.43
CA GLU A 88 -7.96 2.65 0.01
C GLU A 88 -6.99 3.12 -1.09
N GLN A 89 -7.47 4.08 -1.87
CA GLN A 89 -6.69 4.77 -2.88
C GLN A 89 -6.21 6.11 -2.34
N ASP A 90 -5.06 6.57 -2.81
CA ASP A 90 -4.69 7.98 -2.72
C ASP A 90 -5.56 8.85 -3.64
N MET A 91 -5.34 10.17 -3.60
CA MET A 91 -6.15 11.13 -4.36
C MET A 91 -5.98 10.99 -5.88
N THR A 92 -4.96 10.25 -6.34
CA THR A 92 -4.74 9.96 -7.77
C THR A 92 -5.37 8.66 -8.25
N GLY A 93 -6.01 7.91 -7.34
CA GLY A 93 -6.60 6.61 -7.63
C GLY A 93 -5.59 5.45 -7.60
N THR A 94 -4.45 5.61 -6.94
CA THR A 94 -3.49 4.52 -6.73
C THR A 94 -3.75 3.89 -5.37
N PHE A 95 -3.91 2.57 -5.27
CA PHE A 95 -4.01 1.90 -3.98
C PHE A 95 -2.76 2.15 -3.13
N VAL A 96 -2.96 2.53 -1.88
CA VAL A 96 -1.90 2.74 -0.91
C VAL A 96 -1.41 1.36 -0.46
N GLY A 97 -0.39 0.82 -1.13
CA GLY A 97 0.05 -0.57 -0.88
C GLY A 97 0.73 -0.76 0.48
N SER A 98 1.21 0.32 1.09
CA SER A 98 1.88 0.27 2.40
C SER A 98 0.93 0.30 3.59
N SER A 99 -0.32 0.74 3.40
CA SER A 99 -1.20 1.20 4.48
C SER A 99 -2.66 1.19 4.03
N TYR A 100 -3.60 1.61 4.88
CA TYR A 100 -5.02 1.76 4.52
C TYR A 100 -5.69 0.54 3.86
N GLY A 101 -5.16 -0.65 4.17
CA GLY A 101 -5.82 -1.92 3.91
C GLY A 101 -6.30 -2.50 5.22
N TRP A 102 -7.57 -2.90 5.29
CA TRP A 102 -8.11 -3.59 6.46
C TRP A 102 -9.18 -4.59 6.06
N GLN A 103 -9.41 -5.55 6.94
CA GLN A 103 -10.45 -6.54 6.82
C GLN A 103 -11.17 -6.67 8.17
N LEU A 104 -12.49 -6.80 8.14
CA LEU A 104 -13.24 -7.19 9.33
C LEU A 104 -13.11 -8.69 9.54
N HIS A 105 -12.45 -9.08 10.62
CA HIS A 105 -12.44 -10.45 11.09
C HIS A 105 -13.70 -10.70 11.93
N VAL A 106 -14.63 -11.49 11.41
CA VAL A 106 -15.79 -11.96 12.16
C VAL A 106 -15.47 -13.37 12.65
N THR A 107 -15.12 -13.52 13.93
CA THR A 107 -15.03 -14.84 14.58
C THR A 107 -16.44 -15.38 14.79
N GLY A 108 -16.88 -16.28 13.93
CA GLY A 108 -18.07 -17.10 14.20
C GLY A 108 -17.64 -18.50 14.65
N GLN A 109 -17.70 -18.77 15.96
CA GLN A 109 -18.07 -20.11 16.43
C GLN A 109 -19.45 -20.01 17.09
N ASN A 110 -20.43 -20.60 16.40
CA ASN A 110 -21.84 -20.76 16.76
C ASN A 110 -22.03 -21.50 18.09
N LEU A 111 -22.95 -21.03 18.94
CA LEU A 111 -23.83 -21.76 19.90
C LEU A 111 -24.87 -20.69 20.34
N ASP A 112 -26.20 -20.83 20.41
CA ASP A 112 -27.10 -21.98 20.34
C ASP A 112 -28.56 -21.49 20.61
N TYR A 113 -29.55 -22.32 20.23
CA TYR A 113 -30.96 -22.38 20.66
C TYR A 113 -32.05 -21.44 20.10
N TYR A 114 -33.02 -22.11 19.44
CA TYR A 114 -34.46 -21.87 19.55
C TYR A 114 -34.87 -21.17 20.85
N ILE A 115 -35.47 -19.99 20.75
CA ILE A 115 -36.73 -19.59 21.43
C ILE A 115 -37.47 -18.62 20.50
#